data_AF-I4VWV6-F1
#
_entry.id   AF-I4VWV6-F1
#
_cell.length_a   1.000
_cell.length_b   1.000
_cell.length_c   1.000
_cell.angle_alpha   90.00
_cell.angle_beta   90.00
_cell.angle_gamma   90.00
#
_symmetry.space_group_name_H-M   'P 1'
#
loop_
_entity.id
_entity.type
_entity.pdbx_description
1 polymer ?
#
loop_
_entity_poly.entity_id
_entity_poly.type
_entity_poly.pdbx_seq_one_letter_code
_entity_poly.pdbx_strand_id
1 'polypeptide(L)'
;MEGGSDMPQLVNLFLVIFGVIAVGAGLAGLRSNPASLVVLIVGIGVIALAYFSDRRRERRREERERADGRRRLDELTGRTWGPGDSLRVPRSVWVVPVGLLLAAAGAGVWHMGVTTVRQDWIPVLVGAVFLVSGGLILARTLPGIGRPALELTSAGFATPLNGRIAWRDVSGVFLHAVTHRNGVESFRLMFRVKQFARVATAIHWTDRLFATFRLGALARGVVDVGLPKSKEPPKVVYALARLLWKQATGHDHDWNPLMSDQYNEALQRMDAFTARMQEPDAVEASLADPERLSRDMAQLDQDMALIARERRRGLVQAKWVGGVLVVLMLLVFAWPWVGKLLRS
;
A
#
# COMPACT_ATOMS: atom_id res chain seq x y z
N MET A 1 32.60 2.91 -5.72
CA MET A 1 33.30 2.62 -4.44
C MET A 1 32.25 2.65 -3.33
N GLU A 2 31.55 1.53 -3.18
CA GLU A 2 30.61 1.26 -2.10
C GLU A 2 31.38 0.44 -1.06
N GLY A 3 31.91 1.09 -0.02
CA GLY A 3 32.69 0.42 1.02
C GLY A 3 32.28 0.79 2.45
N GLY A 4 31.18 1.54 2.61
CA GLY A 4 30.78 2.13 3.89
C GLY A 4 29.57 1.49 4.59
N SER A 5 28.81 0.63 3.92
CA SER A 5 27.56 0.07 4.47
C SER A 5 27.72 -1.20 5.29
N ASP A 6 28.82 -1.95 5.09
CA ASP A 6 28.88 -3.35 5.53
C ASP A 6 29.75 -3.58 6.79
N MET A 7 30.68 -2.66 7.07
CA MET A 7 31.57 -2.72 8.23
C MET A 7 30.83 -2.83 9.58
N PRO A 8 29.72 -2.11 9.81
CA PRO A 8 28.99 -2.20 11.08
C PRO A 8 28.16 -3.50 11.21
N GLN A 9 27.69 -4.07 10.09
CA GLN A 9 26.94 -5.33 10.05
C GLN A 9 27.86 -6.52 10.32
N LEU A 10 29.07 -6.48 9.74
CA LEU A 10 30.13 -7.45 10.03
C LEU A 10 30.49 -7.44 11.52
N VAL A 11 30.64 -6.27 12.15
CA VAL A 11 30.92 -6.17 13.59
C VAL A 11 29.81 -6.77 14.45
N ASN A 12 28.53 -6.50 14.15
CA ASN A 12 27.40 -7.12 14.88
C ASN A 12 27.34 -8.64 14.66
N LEU A 13 27.62 -9.10 13.43
CA LEU A 13 27.69 -10.53 13.10
C LEU A 13 28.82 -11.23 13.88
N PHE A 14 30.01 -10.65 13.93
CA PHE A 14 31.12 -11.17 14.73
C PHE A 14 30.78 -11.21 16.22
N LEU A 15 30.16 -10.16 16.77
CA LEU A 15 29.72 -10.13 18.17
C LEU A 15 28.73 -11.28 18.47
N VAL A 16 27.77 -11.55 17.57
CA VAL A 16 26.84 -12.68 17.73
C VAL A 16 27.58 -14.01 17.68
N ILE A 17 28.49 -14.22 16.72
CA ILE A 17 29.28 -15.45 16.59
C ILE A 17 30.12 -15.69 17.85
N PHE A 18 30.86 -14.68 18.33
CA PHE A 18 31.66 -14.78 19.55
C PHE A 18 30.81 -15.01 20.80
N GLY A 19 29.65 -14.35 20.88
CA GLY A 19 28.70 -14.55 21.98
C GLY A 19 28.14 -15.97 22.03
N VAL A 20 27.77 -16.55 20.88
CA VAL A 20 27.26 -17.94 20.79
C VAL A 20 28.35 -18.95 21.17
N ILE A 21 29.59 -18.74 20.71
CA ILE A 21 30.73 -19.60 21.07
C ILE A 21 31.01 -19.53 22.59
N ALA A 22 30.97 -18.34 23.18
CA ALA A 22 31.17 -18.15 24.62
C ALA A 22 30.05 -18.78 25.46
N VAL A 23 28.78 -18.67 25.02
CA VAL A 23 27.64 -19.34 25.66
C VAL A 23 27.78 -20.86 25.59
N GLY A 24 28.17 -21.41 24.43
CA GLY A 24 28.42 -22.84 24.26
C GLY A 24 29.55 -23.37 25.15
N ALA A 25 30.67 -22.64 25.22
CA ALA A 25 31.81 -22.99 26.08
C ALA A 25 31.46 -22.88 27.59
N GLY A 26 30.70 -21.85 27.98
CA GLY A 26 30.23 -21.67 29.35
C GLY A 26 29.27 -22.78 29.79
N LEU A 27 28.33 -23.19 28.93
CA LEU A 27 27.42 -24.31 29.20
C LEU A 27 28.16 -25.66 29.32
N ALA A 28 29.16 -25.91 28.48
CA ALA A 28 29.95 -27.14 28.53
C ALA A 28 30.82 -27.23 29.80
N GLY A 29 31.32 -26.09 30.30
CA GLY A 29 32.16 -26.02 31.50
C GLY A 29 31.42 -25.84 32.83
N LEU A 30 30.08 -25.73 32.81
CA LEU A 30 29.26 -25.36 33.98
C LEU A 30 29.37 -26.34 35.15
N ARG A 31 29.67 -27.61 34.85
CA ARG A 31 29.83 -28.68 35.84
C ARG A 31 31.23 -28.75 36.46
N SER A 32 32.25 -28.17 35.82
CA SER A 32 33.65 -28.41 36.16
C SER A 32 34.38 -27.19 36.72
N ASN A 33 33.92 -25.96 36.47
CA ASN A 33 34.61 -24.75 36.96
C ASN A 33 33.63 -23.58 37.17
N PRO A 34 33.58 -22.93 38.34
CA PRO A 34 32.72 -21.76 38.58
C PRO A 34 33.02 -20.57 37.67
N ALA A 35 34.23 -20.47 37.10
CA ALA A 35 34.59 -19.43 36.11
C ALA A 35 33.79 -19.55 34.79
N SER A 36 33.24 -20.72 34.48
CA SER A 36 32.40 -20.93 33.29
C SER A 36 31.08 -20.16 33.33
N LEU A 37 30.58 -19.84 34.53
CA LEU A 37 29.37 -19.03 34.73
C LEU A 37 29.63 -17.56 34.33
N VAL A 38 30.84 -17.06 34.57
CA VAL A 38 31.25 -15.72 34.12
C VAL A 38 31.32 -15.66 32.59
N VAL A 39 31.89 -16.68 31.95
CA VAL A 39 31.96 -16.79 30.48
C VAL A 39 30.56 -16.87 29.85
N LEU A 40 29.64 -17.59 30.48
CA LEU A 40 28.24 -17.66 30.06
C LEU A 40 27.56 -16.28 30.13
N ILE A 41 27.70 -15.56 31.26
CA ILE A 41 27.12 -14.22 31.45
C ILE A 41 27.70 -13.23 30.42
N VAL A 42 29.01 -13.26 30.18
CA VAL A 42 29.68 -12.42 29.18
C VAL A 42 29.15 -12.75 27.78
N GLY A 43 29.02 -14.03 27.42
CA GLY A 43 28.46 -14.46 26.13
C GLY A 43 27.04 -13.94 25.90
N ILE A 44 26.16 -14.04 26.91
CA ILE A 44 24.80 -13.50 26.86
C ILE A 44 24.82 -11.97 26.72
N GLY A 45 25.68 -11.28 27.47
CA GLY A 45 25.82 -9.82 27.42
C GLY A 45 26.26 -9.31 26.05
N VAL A 46 27.18 -10.02 25.39
CA VAL A 46 27.64 -9.68 24.03
C VAL A 46 26.53 -9.85 22.99
N ILE A 47 25.73 -10.93 23.09
CA ILE A 47 24.56 -11.13 22.19
C ILE A 47 23.52 -10.02 22.41
N ALA A 48 23.22 -9.69 23.67
CA ALA A 48 22.28 -8.62 23.99
C ALA A 48 22.76 -7.25 23.48
N LEU A 49 24.06 -6.97 23.58
CA LEU A 49 24.69 -5.75 23.07
C LEU A 49 24.58 -5.66 21.54
N ALA A 50 24.84 -6.75 20.82
CA ALA A 50 24.70 -6.80 19.37
C ALA A 50 23.25 -6.54 18.94
N TYR A 51 22.28 -7.17 19.61
CA TYR A 51 20.85 -6.98 19.35
C TYR A 51 20.39 -5.53 19.62
N PHE A 52 20.81 -4.93 20.73
CA PHE A 52 20.42 -3.56 21.07
C PHE A 52 21.10 -2.52 20.15
N SER A 53 22.35 -2.78 19.75
CA SER A 53 23.10 -1.99 18.76
C SER A 53 22.38 -1.98 17.41
N ASP A 54 21.97 -3.15 16.92
CA ASP A 54 21.26 -3.29 15.65
C ASP A 54 19.92 -2.56 15.68
N ARG A 55 19.14 -2.77 16.74
CA ARG A 55 17.83 -2.12 16.91
C ARG A 55 17.94 -0.60 17.06
N ARG A 56 19.00 -0.09 17.70
CA ARG A 56 19.27 1.35 17.78
C ARG A 56 19.66 1.93 16.41
N ARG A 57 20.34 1.16 15.56
CA ARG A 57 20.69 1.57 14.20
C ARG A 57 19.48 1.60 13.28
N GLU A 58 18.63 0.58 13.33
CA GLU A 58 17.36 0.57 12.62
C GLU A 58 16.53 1.80 13.01
N ARG A 59 16.37 2.07 14.31
CA ARG A 59 15.69 3.28 14.80
C ARG A 59 16.32 4.57 14.27
N ARG A 60 17.64 4.70 14.32
CA ARG A 60 18.34 5.90 13.80
C ARG A 60 18.17 6.04 12.29
N ARG A 61 18.13 4.94 11.54
CA ARG A 61 17.89 4.95 10.10
C ARG A 61 16.47 5.38 9.80
N GLU A 62 15.48 4.81 10.49
CA GLU A 62 14.08 5.25 10.40
C GLU A 62 13.91 6.72 10.78
N GLU A 63 14.57 7.17 11.85
CA GLU A 63 14.54 8.57 12.30
C GLU A 63 15.14 9.52 11.25
N ARG A 64 16.27 9.13 10.63
CA ARG A 64 16.88 9.90 9.53
C ARG A 64 15.98 9.93 8.31
N GLU A 65 15.44 8.79 7.89
CA GLU A 65 14.51 8.72 6.75
C GLU A 65 13.24 9.54 7.01
N ARG A 66 12.74 9.56 8.25
CA ARG A 66 11.64 10.44 8.67
C ARG A 66 12.03 11.91 8.66
N ALA A 67 13.22 12.25 9.15
CA ALA A 67 13.71 13.63 9.20
C ALA A 67 13.97 14.18 7.79
N ASP A 68 14.61 13.40 6.92
CA ASP A 68 14.87 13.75 5.53
C ASP A 68 13.56 13.85 4.75
N GLY A 69 12.63 12.92 4.98
CA GLY A 69 11.27 12.99 4.41
C GLY A 69 10.51 14.25 4.85
N ARG A 70 10.62 14.65 6.12
CA ARG A 70 10.02 15.90 6.62
C ARG A 70 10.66 17.13 6.00
N ARG A 71 11.99 17.23 5.99
CA ARG A 71 12.72 18.34 5.35
C ARG A 71 12.33 18.48 3.88
N ARG A 72 12.27 17.36 3.16
CA ARG A 72 11.90 17.35 1.74
C ARG A 72 10.44 17.74 1.54
N LEU A 73 9.56 17.31 2.45
CA LEU A 73 8.18 17.75 2.46
C LEU A 73 8.08 19.25 2.69
N ASP A 74 8.77 19.79 3.69
CA ASP A 74 8.78 21.21 4.03
C ASP A 74 9.33 22.07 2.87
N GLU A 75 10.33 21.57 2.15
CA GLU A 75 10.86 22.22 0.95
C GLU A 75 9.82 22.25 -0.19
N LEU A 76 9.12 21.14 -0.41
CA LEU A 76 8.12 21.01 -1.47
C LEU A 76 6.80 21.74 -1.14
N THR A 77 6.44 21.84 0.14
CA THR A 77 5.24 22.57 0.60
C THR A 77 5.51 24.06 0.80
N GLY A 78 6.74 24.44 1.12
CA GLY A 78 7.16 25.83 1.32
C GLY A 78 7.34 26.62 0.02
N ARG A 79 7.40 25.95 -1.13
CA ARG A 79 7.50 26.59 -2.46
C ARG A 79 6.12 26.78 -3.07
N THR A 80 5.88 27.94 -3.70
CA THR A 80 4.72 28.16 -4.56
C THR A 80 4.88 27.39 -5.88
N TRP A 81 3.97 26.46 -6.16
CA TRP A 81 4.01 25.62 -7.35
C TRP A 81 3.52 26.40 -8.57
N GLY A 82 4.45 26.73 -9.48
CA GLY A 82 4.12 27.42 -10.72
C GLY A 82 3.48 26.48 -11.76
N PRO A 83 2.93 27.03 -12.87
CA PRO A 83 2.36 26.24 -13.97
C PRO A 83 3.34 25.27 -14.66
N GLY A 84 4.65 25.48 -14.51
CA GLY A 84 5.72 24.63 -15.07
C GLY A 84 6.33 23.62 -14.10
N ASP A 85 6.01 23.71 -12.80
CA ASP A 85 6.57 22.79 -11.81
C ASP A 85 5.84 21.43 -11.89
N SER A 86 6.62 20.35 -11.99
CA SER A 86 6.09 18.99 -12.03
C SER A 86 6.93 18.03 -11.20
N LEU A 87 6.26 17.22 -10.37
CA LEU A 87 6.90 16.08 -9.72
C LEU A 87 6.66 14.83 -10.55
N ARG A 88 7.73 14.20 -11.02
CA ARG A 88 7.68 12.98 -11.83
C ARG A 88 8.10 11.78 -11.00
N VAL A 89 7.16 10.89 -10.73
CA VAL A 89 7.43 9.62 -10.05
C VAL A 89 7.87 8.59 -11.10
N PRO A 90 9.08 8.03 -10.98
CA PRO A 90 9.57 7.03 -11.92
C PRO A 90 8.73 5.75 -11.82
N ARG A 91 8.66 5.01 -12.93
CA ARG A 91 8.01 3.70 -12.97
C ARG A 91 8.99 2.62 -12.49
N SER A 92 8.46 1.58 -11.85
CA SER A 92 9.25 0.38 -11.56
C SER A 92 9.59 -0.35 -12.86
N VAL A 93 10.89 -0.46 -13.16
CA VAL A 93 11.41 -1.16 -14.35
C VAL A 93 11.18 -2.67 -14.25
N TRP A 94 11.07 -3.21 -13.03
CA TRP A 94 10.88 -4.64 -12.75
C TRP A 94 9.54 -5.21 -13.23
N VAL A 95 8.53 -4.39 -13.51
CA VAL A 95 7.21 -4.88 -13.93
C VAL A 95 7.27 -5.55 -15.30
N VAL A 96 8.14 -5.07 -16.19
CA VAL A 96 8.31 -5.61 -17.55
C VAL A 96 8.92 -7.02 -17.54
N PRO A 97 10.10 -7.28 -16.93
CA PRO A 97 10.66 -8.62 -16.87
C PRO A 97 9.77 -9.59 -16.10
N VAL A 98 9.04 -9.14 -15.07
CA VAL A 98 8.05 -9.98 -14.37
C VAL A 98 6.90 -10.38 -15.32
N GLY A 99 6.37 -9.45 -16.10
CA GLY A 99 5.33 -9.74 -17.09
C GLY A 99 5.82 -10.72 -18.17
N LEU A 100 7.05 -10.54 -18.67
CA LEU A 100 7.67 -11.44 -19.64
C LEU A 100 7.88 -12.84 -19.06
N LEU A 101 8.42 -12.95 -17.85
CA LEU A 101 8.67 -14.22 -17.18
C LEU A 101 7.36 -14.96 -16.92
N LEU A 102 6.31 -14.26 -16.50
CA LEU A 102 4.99 -14.85 -16.29
C LEU A 102 4.37 -15.36 -17.61
N ALA A 103 4.49 -14.61 -18.70
CA ALA A 103 4.02 -15.04 -20.01
C ALA A 103 4.81 -16.25 -20.54
N ALA A 104 6.14 -16.25 -20.40
CA ALA A 104 7.00 -17.36 -20.79
C ALA A 104 6.72 -18.64 -19.97
N ALA A 105 6.56 -18.50 -18.66
CA ALA A 105 6.15 -19.61 -17.78
C ALA A 105 4.78 -20.16 -18.17
N GLY A 106 3.80 -19.28 -18.44
CA GLY A 106 2.47 -19.67 -18.91
C GLY A 106 2.52 -20.43 -20.23
N ALA A 107 3.31 -19.97 -21.19
CA ALA A 107 3.51 -20.65 -22.47
C ALA A 107 4.13 -22.06 -22.30
N GLY A 108 5.15 -22.18 -21.44
CA GLY A 108 5.79 -23.47 -21.15
C GLY A 108 4.84 -24.47 -20.49
N VAL A 109 4.08 -24.03 -19.48
CA VAL A 109 3.09 -24.87 -18.78
C VAL A 109 1.94 -25.27 -19.71
N TRP A 110 1.47 -24.34 -20.57
CA TRP A 110 0.46 -24.63 -21.59
C TRP A 110 0.97 -25.70 -22.57
N HIS A 111 2.17 -25.52 -23.11
CA HIS A 111 2.78 -26.46 -24.05
C HIS A 111 2.88 -27.86 -23.43
N MET A 112 3.42 -27.96 -22.21
CA MET A 112 3.55 -29.23 -21.49
C MET A 112 2.20 -29.94 -21.35
N GLY A 113 1.13 -29.21 -20.99
CA GLY A 113 -0.21 -29.78 -20.83
C GLY A 113 -0.87 -30.26 -22.12
N VAL A 114 -0.55 -29.63 -23.26
CA VAL A 114 -1.08 -30.04 -24.57
C VAL A 114 -0.29 -31.19 -25.17
N THR A 115 1.01 -31.30 -24.90
CA THR A 115 1.89 -32.33 -25.48
C THR A 115 2.00 -33.62 -24.66
N THR A 116 1.52 -33.65 -23.42
CA THR A 116 1.51 -34.88 -22.61
C THR A 116 0.45 -35.87 -23.12
N VAL A 117 0.82 -37.17 -23.18
CA VAL A 117 0.02 -38.29 -23.75
C VAL A 117 -1.36 -38.42 -23.10
N ARG A 118 -1.47 -38.05 -21.81
CA ARG A 118 -2.74 -37.75 -21.17
C ARG A 118 -2.93 -36.25 -21.26
N GLN A 119 -3.92 -35.81 -22.03
CA GLN A 119 -4.30 -34.40 -22.10
C GLN A 119 -4.89 -33.98 -20.75
N ASP A 120 -4.00 -33.60 -19.83
CA ASP A 120 -4.38 -33.08 -18.52
C ASP A 120 -4.80 -31.63 -18.70
N TRP A 121 -6.09 -31.36 -18.56
CA TRP A 121 -6.67 -30.02 -18.76
C TRP A 121 -6.21 -29.01 -17.69
N ILE A 122 -5.72 -29.47 -16.54
CA ILE A 122 -5.30 -28.61 -15.42
C ILE A 122 -4.08 -27.76 -15.79
N PRO A 123 -2.92 -28.33 -16.23
CA PRO A 123 -1.80 -27.55 -16.73
C PRO A 123 -2.18 -26.58 -17.85
N VAL A 124 -3.06 -27.00 -18.76
CA VAL A 124 -3.54 -26.15 -19.85
C VAL A 124 -4.24 -24.90 -19.30
N LEU A 125 -5.20 -25.06 -18.38
CA LEU A 125 -5.86 -23.90 -17.77
C LEU A 125 -4.90 -23.00 -16.98
N VAL A 126 -3.98 -23.58 -16.20
CA VAL A 126 -2.99 -22.80 -15.44
C VAL A 126 -2.07 -22.02 -16.37
N GLY A 127 -1.59 -22.65 -17.45
CA GLY A 127 -0.77 -22.01 -18.47
C GLY A 127 -1.50 -20.85 -19.14
N ALA A 128 -2.78 -21.01 -19.50
CA ALA A 128 -3.60 -19.93 -20.04
C ALA A 128 -3.75 -18.76 -19.08
N VAL A 129 -4.03 -19.03 -17.80
CA VAL A 129 -4.17 -17.98 -16.78
C VAL A 129 -2.88 -17.17 -16.67
N PHE A 130 -1.72 -17.82 -16.63
CA PHE A 130 -0.42 -17.13 -16.54
C PHE A 130 -0.12 -16.33 -17.80
N LEU A 131 -0.39 -16.90 -18.98
CA LEU A 131 -0.16 -16.25 -20.26
C LEU A 131 -1.04 -15.00 -20.43
N VAL A 132 -2.34 -15.10 -20.13
CA VAL A 132 -3.27 -13.97 -20.14
C VAL A 132 -2.86 -12.92 -19.11
N SER A 133 -2.49 -13.32 -17.89
CA SER A 133 -2.06 -12.40 -16.84
C SER A 133 -0.78 -11.65 -17.21
N GLY A 134 0.23 -12.35 -17.74
CA GLY A 134 1.48 -11.77 -18.23
C GLY A 134 1.23 -10.81 -19.39
N GLY A 135 0.41 -11.21 -20.36
CA GLY A 135 -0.01 -10.37 -21.48
C GLY A 135 -0.71 -9.09 -21.03
N LEU A 136 -1.62 -9.17 -20.04
CA LEU A 136 -2.31 -8.00 -19.49
C LEU A 136 -1.35 -7.06 -18.74
N ILE A 137 -0.40 -7.60 -17.98
CA ILE A 137 0.65 -6.79 -17.32
C ILE A 137 1.46 -6.04 -18.39
N LEU A 138 1.92 -6.75 -19.42
CA LEU A 138 2.70 -6.17 -20.50
C LEU A 138 1.91 -5.09 -21.24
N ALA A 139 0.67 -5.38 -21.65
CA ALA A 139 -0.22 -4.43 -22.30
C ALA A 139 -0.43 -3.14 -21.50
N ARG A 140 -0.48 -3.20 -20.16
CA ARG A 140 -0.59 -2.00 -19.29
C ARG A 140 0.75 -1.31 -19.03
N THR A 141 1.87 -1.97 -19.27
CA THR A 141 3.20 -1.38 -19.15
C THR A 141 3.67 -0.65 -20.39
N LEU A 142 3.34 -1.18 -21.57
CA LEU A 142 3.81 -0.65 -22.86
C LEU A 142 3.50 0.84 -23.08
N PRO A 143 2.28 1.36 -22.81
CA PRO A 143 1.98 2.78 -23.01
C PRO A 143 2.79 3.73 -22.13
N GLY A 144 3.44 3.21 -21.08
CA GLY A 144 4.26 4.01 -20.16
C GLY A 144 5.76 3.81 -20.32
N ILE A 145 6.25 3.13 -21.35
CA ILE A 145 7.69 3.08 -21.64
C ILE A 145 8.16 4.50 -21.97
N GLY A 146 9.22 4.96 -21.29
CA GLY A 146 9.75 6.33 -21.45
C GLY A 146 8.90 7.42 -20.79
N ARG A 147 7.81 7.08 -20.08
CA ARG A 147 6.95 8.04 -19.36
C ARG A 147 6.97 7.76 -17.85
N PRO A 148 6.82 8.80 -17.00
CA PRO A 148 6.71 8.60 -15.56
C PRO A 148 5.44 7.82 -15.20
N ALA A 149 5.45 7.10 -14.08
CA ALA A 149 4.26 6.39 -13.59
C ALA A 149 3.16 7.36 -13.13
N LEU A 150 3.58 8.49 -12.57
CA LEU A 150 2.73 9.57 -12.11
C LEU A 150 3.47 10.89 -12.30
N GLU A 151 2.77 11.88 -12.82
CA GLU A 151 3.20 13.27 -12.84
C GLU A 151 2.21 14.10 -12.02
N LEU A 152 2.70 14.83 -11.02
CA LEU A 152 1.92 15.77 -10.22
C LEU A 152 2.27 17.19 -10.62
N THR A 153 1.25 18.03 -10.81
CA THR A 153 1.37 19.45 -11.17
C THR A 153 0.30 20.26 -10.46
N SER A 154 0.40 21.58 -10.48
CA SER A 154 -0.64 22.48 -9.97
C SER A 154 -2.00 22.31 -10.64
N ALA A 155 -2.04 21.90 -11.92
CA ALA A 155 -3.29 21.69 -12.65
C ALA A 155 -3.98 20.35 -12.35
N GLY A 156 -3.24 19.35 -11.88
CA GLY A 156 -3.75 17.99 -11.72
C GLY A 156 -2.66 16.94 -11.67
N PHE A 157 -3.07 15.68 -11.79
CA PHE A 157 -2.16 14.56 -11.95
C PHE A 157 -2.29 13.90 -13.32
N ALA A 158 -1.23 13.26 -13.80
CA ALA A 158 -1.26 12.51 -15.05
C ALA A 158 -0.67 11.11 -14.88
N THR A 159 -1.29 10.14 -15.53
CA THR A 159 -0.74 8.78 -15.67
C THR A 159 -0.66 8.39 -17.15
N PRO A 160 0.25 7.47 -17.54
CA PRO A 160 0.36 7.04 -18.92
C PRO A 160 -0.90 6.41 -19.51
N LEU A 161 -1.78 5.85 -18.66
CA LEU A 161 -2.99 5.13 -19.08
C LEU A 161 -4.22 6.03 -19.15
N ASN A 162 -4.29 7.06 -18.30
CA ASN A 162 -5.49 7.88 -18.14
C ASN A 162 -5.33 9.30 -18.70
N GLY A 163 -4.09 9.67 -19.04
CA GLY A 163 -3.71 11.05 -19.33
C GLY A 163 -3.83 11.94 -18.09
N ARG A 164 -4.02 13.24 -18.32
CA ARG A 164 -4.13 14.25 -17.26
C ARG A 164 -5.57 14.33 -16.74
N ILE A 165 -5.71 14.40 -15.42
CA ILE A 165 -6.97 14.58 -14.68
C ILE A 165 -6.79 15.80 -13.77
N ALA A 166 -7.70 16.77 -13.85
CA ALA A 166 -7.61 17.99 -13.08
C ALA A 166 -7.99 17.78 -11.61
N TRP A 167 -7.40 18.55 -10.70
CA TRP A 167 -7.66 18.39 -9.25
C TRP A 167 -9.12 18.63 -8.87
N ARG A 168 -9.83 19.51 -9.58
CA ARG A 168 -11.26 19.78 -9.37
C ARG A 168 -12.14 18.53 -9.54
N ASP A 169 -11.68 17.56 -10.31
CA ASP A 169 -12.41 16.32 -10.59
C ASP A 169 -12.03 15.19 -9.62
N VAL A 170 -11.05 15.43 -8.75
CA VAL A 170 -10.59 14.50 -7.72
C VAL A 170 -11.38 14.75 -6.45
N SER A 171 -12.03 13.71 -5.93
CA SER A 171 -12.82 13.79 -4.70
C SER A 171 -12.11 13.19 -3.49
N GLY A 172 -10.90 12.64 -3.66
CA GLY A 172 -10.15 12.07 -2.54
C GLY A 172 -8.78 11.54 -2.96
N VAL A 173 -7.83 11.62 -2.04
CA VAL A 173 -6.45 11.14 -2.21
C VAL A 173 -6.09 10.26 -1.03
N PHE A 174 -5.59 9.05 -1.26
CA PHE A 174 -5.24 8.11 -0.21
C PHE A 174 -3.93 7.39 -0.50
N LEU A 175 -3.07 7.26 0.50
CA LEU A 175 -1.86 6.44 0.43
C LEU A 175 -2.10 5.10 1.14
N HIS A 176 -2.13 4.02 0.36
CA HIS A 176 -2.17 2.68 0.88
C HIS A 176 -0.75 2.13 1.04
N ALA A 177 -0.40 1.69 2.25
CA ALA A 177 0.87 1.04 2.56
C ALA A 177 0.61 -0.41 2.99
N VAL A 178 1.33 -1.34 2.39
CA VAL A 178 1.33 -2.75 2.77
C VAL A 178 2.73 -3.14 3.22
N THR A 179 2.86 -3.53 4.48
CA THR A 179 4.11 -4.05 5.05
C THR A 179 4.16 -5.56 4.84
N HIS A 180 5.16 -6.02 4.09
CA HIS A 180 5.41 -7.43 3.83
C HIS A 180 6.21 -8.05 4.99
N ARG A 181 6.16 -9.38 5.13
CA ARG A 181 6.83 -10.12 6.23
C ARG A 181 8.35 -9.91 6.30
N ASN A 182 8.97 -9.50 5.19
CA ASN A 182 10.39 -9.18 5.09
C ASN A 182 10.72 -7.71 5.43
N GLY A 183 9.77 -6.97 6.03
CA GLY A 183 9.93 -5.54 6.34
C GLY A 183 9.91 -4.63 5.11
N VAL A 184 9.68 -5.16 3.89
CA VAL A 184 9.53 -4.34 2.70
C VAL A 184 8.14 -3.74 2.70
N GLU A 185 8.06 -2.42 2.56
CA GLU A 185 6.79 -1.71 2.38
C GLU A 185 6.54 -1.46 0.90
N SER A 186 5.34 -1.81 0.43
CA SER A 186 4.83 -1.42 -0.89
C SER A 186 3.77 -0.33 -0.74
N PHE A 187 3.93 0.74 -1.51
CA PHE A 187 3.06 1.90 -1.44
C PHE A 187 2.25 2.05 -2.72
N ARG A 188 0.98 2.41 -2.56
CA ARG A 188 0.05 2.69 -3.64
C ARG A 188 -0.69 3.99 -3.35
N LEU A 189 -0.61 4.93 -4.29
CA LEU A 189 -1.34 6.18 -4.23
C LEU A 189 -2.63 6.04 -5.02
N MET A 190 -3.75 6.30 -4.35
CA MET A 190 -5.08 6.15 -4.90
C MET A 190 -5.75 7.52 -5.01
N PHE A 191 -6.37 7.78 -6.15
CA PHE A 191 -7.15 8.98 -6.41
C PHE A 191 -8.60 8.60 -6.72
N ARG A 192 -9.55 9.15 -5.96
CA ARG A 192 -10.99 9.00 -6.25
C ARG A 192 -11.42 10.03 -7.30
N VAL A 193 -11.99 9.55 -8.39
CA VAL A 193 -12.55 10.36 -9.48
C VAL A 193 -13.95 9.82 -9.78
N LYS A 194 -14.99 10.44 -9.20
CA LYS A 194 -16.38 9.95 -9.30
C LYS A 194 -16.85 9.81 -10.75
N GLN A 195 -16.49 10.76 -11.61
CA GLN A 195 -16.87 10.79 -13.04
C GLN A 195 -15.70 10.41 -13.95
N PHE A 196 -14.95 9.35 -13.61
CA PHE A 196 -13.72 8.96 -14.33
C PHE A 196 -13.92 8.87 -15.86
N ALA A 197 -15.00 8.24 -16.32
CA ALA A 197 -15.27 8.07 -17.76
C ALA A 197 -15.40 9.39 -18.53
N ARG A 198 -15.82 10.47 -17.85
CA ARG A 198 -16.01 11.80 -18.46
C ARG A 198 -14.73 12.63 -18.45
N VAL A 199 -13.93 12.47 -17.40
CA VAL A 199 -12.79 13.37 -17.12
C VAL A 199 -11.47 12.80 -17.64
N ALA A 200 -11.35 11.48 -17.73
CA ALA A 200 -10.13 10.84 -18.24
C ALA A 200 -9.91 11.24 -19.70
N THR A 201 -8.75 11.84 -19.97
CA THR A 201 -8.36 12.28 -21.32
C THR A 201 -7.99 11.10 -22.23
N ALA A 202 -7.58 9.98 -21.63
CA ALA A 202 -7.40 8.71 -22.30
C ALA A 202 -8.00 7.59 -21.45
N ILE A 203 -8.53 6.54 -22.09
CA ILE A 203 -8.99 5.33 -21.42
C ILE A 203 -8.40 4.14 -22.15
N HIS A 204 -7.45 3.45 -21.53
CA HIS A 204 -6.83 2.27 -22.12
C HIS A 204 -7.85 1.12 -22.22
N TRP A 205 -7.78 0.29 -23.26
CA TRP A 205 -8.74 -0.80 -23.49
C TRP A 205 -8.78 -1.81 -22.33
N THR A 206 -7.67 -1.99 -21.62
CA THR A 206 -7.62 -2.86 -20.43
C THR A 206 -8.49 -2.34 -19.29
N ASP A 207 -8.75 -1.03 -19.19
CA ASP A 207 -9.68 -0.50 -18.20
C ASP A 207 -11.13 -0.80 -18.56
N ARG A 208 -11.45 -0.91 -19.86
CA ARG A 208 -12.77 -1.41 -20.31
C ARG A 208 -12.95 -2.89 -19.96
N LEU A 209 -11.93 -3.71 -20.21
CA LEU A 209 -11.94 -5.12 -19.84
C LEU A 209 -12.10 -5.31 -18.32
N PHE A 210 -11.34 -4.57 -17.51
CA PHE A 210 -11.49 -4.63 -16.05
C PHE A 210 -12.84 -4.11 -15.58
N ALA A 211 -13.44 -3.13 -16.25
CA ALA A 211 -14.76 -2.63 -15.90
C ALA A 211 -15.85 -3.70 -16.02
N THR A 212 -15.75 -4.62 -16.99
CA THR A 212 -16.65 -5.78 -17.11
C THR A 212 -16.69 -6.64 -15.85
N PHE A 213 -15.57 -6.70 -15.11
CA PHE A 213 -15.44 -7.41 -13.84
C PHE A 213 -15.63 -6.51 -12.60
N ARG A 214 -16.12 -5.28 -12.77
CA ARG A 214 -16.21 -4.25 -11.71
C ARG A 214 -14.85 -3.93 -11.07
N LEU A 215 -13.78 -4.03 -11.85
CA LEU A 215 -12.40 -3.71 -11.49
C LEU A 215 -11.91 -2.45 -12.22
N GLY A 216 -10.81 -1.89 -11.75
CA GLY A 216 -10.13 -0.77 -12.41
C GLY A 216 -10.80 0.60 -12.24
N ALA A 217 -10.16 1.62 -12.80
CA ALA A 217 -10.55 3.01 -12.63
C ALA A 217 -11.90 3.32 -13.28
N LEU A 218 -12.26 2.66 -14.38
CA LEU A 218 -13.50 2.92 -15.10
C LEU A 218 -14.74 2.48 -14.31
N ALA A 219 -14.72 1.31 -13.66
CA ALA A 219 -15.85 0.85 -12.86
C ALA A 219 -15.87 1.41 -11.44
N ARG A 220 -14.70 1.56 -10.81
CA ARG A 220 -14.62 1.99 -9.40
C ARG A 220 -14.43 3.49 -9.25
N GLY A 221 -14.06 4.22 -10.30
CA GLY A 221 -13.64 5.62 -10.23
C GLY A 221 -12.46 5.83 -9.28
N VAL A 222 -11.52 4.88 -9.25
CA VAL A 222 -10.30 4.95 -8.43
C VAL A 222 -9.09 4.69 -9.31
N VAL A 223 -8.21 5.67 -9.43
CA VAL A 223 -6.92 5.54 -10.10
C VAL A 223 -5.87 5.11 -9.09
N ASP A 224 -5.34 3.90 -9.24
CA ASP A 224 -4.29 3.33 -8.39
C ASP A 224 -2.93 3.42 -9.09
N VAL A 225 -1.95 4.03 -8.42
CA VAL A 225 -0.56 4.13 -8.88
C VAL A 225 0.38 3.53 -7.84
N GLY A 226 1.12 2.50 -8.23
CA GLY A 226 2.22 1.98 -7.42
C GLY A 226 3.39 2.97 -7.33
N LEU A 227 3.81 3.30 -6.10
CA LEU A 227 4.97 4.16 -5.84
C LEU A 227 6.18 3.26 -5.53
N PRO A 228 7.17 3.18 -6.44
CA PRO A 228 8.41 2.46 -6.13
C PRO A 228 9.20 3.20 -5.05
N LYS A 229 10.12 2.49 -4.38
CA LYS A 229 11.18 3.15 -3.62
C LYS A 229 12.02 3.96 -4.61
N SER A 230 11.85 5.28 -4.58
CA SER A 230 12.46 6.22 -5.51
C SER A 230 13.21 7.29 -4.74
N LYS A 231 13.80 8.27 -5.45
CA LYS A 231 14.45 9.44 -4.81
C LYS A 231 13.49 10.18 -3.88
N GLU A 232 12.20 10.23 -4.24
CA GLU A 232 11.18 10.87 -3.42
C GLU A 232 10.43 9.81 -2.58
N PRO A 233 10.38 9.97 -1.25
CA PRO A 233 9.68 9.05 -0.38
C PRO A 233 8.16 9.02 -0.70
N PRO A 234 7.49 7.86 -0.70
CA PRO A 234 6.07 7.75 -1.02
C PRO A 234 5.15 8.65 -0.17
N LYS A 235 5.51 8.89 1.10
CA LYS A 235 4.79 9.80 2.00
C LYS A 235 4.90 11.26 1.56
N VAL A 236 6.04 11.67 1.01
CA VAL A 236 6.26 13.02 0.48
C VAL A 236 5.42 13.24 -0.78
N VAL A 237 5.40 12.25 -1.69
CA VAL A 237 4.55 12.28 -2.90
C VAL A 237 3.07 12.41 -2.53
N TYR A 238 2.61 11.64 -1.54
CA TYR A 238 1.23 11.72 -1.05
C TYR A 238 0.89 13.08 -0.43
N ALA A 239 1.76 13.59 0.45
CA ALA A 239 1.54 14.87 1.12
C ALA A 239 1.53 16.03 0.11
N LEU A 240 2.40 16.00 -0.90
CA LEU A 240 2.35 16.95 -2.01
C LEU A 240 1.05 16.83 -2.82
N ALA A 241 0.62 15.61 -3.15
CA ALA A 241 -0.64 15.40 -3.86
C ALA A 241 -1.84 15.96 -3.08
N ARG A 242 -1.87 15.77 -1.75
CA ARG A 242 -2.88 16.38 -0.87
C ARG A 242 -2.79 17.88 -0.83
N LEU A 243 -1.59 18.45 -0.74
CA LEU A 243 -1.39 19.90 -0.75
C LEU A 243 -1.95 20.51 -2.04
N LEU A 244 -1.58 19.98 -3.20
CA LEU A 244 -2.04 20.47 -4.50
C LEU A 244 -3.56 20.32 -4.66
N TRP A 245 -4.12 19.20 -4.20
CA TRP A 245 -5.56 18.99 -4.19
C TRP A 245 -6.29 19.98 -3.26
N LYS A 246 -5.76 20.22 -2.05
CA LYS A 246 -6.30 21.20 -1.10
C LYS A 246 -6.22 22.62 -1.66
N GLN A 247 -5.09 23.00 -2.28
CA GLN A 247 -4.94 24.31 -2.92
C GLN A 247 -5.94 24.50 -4.07
N ALA A 248 -6.20 23.46 -4.85
CA ALA A 248 -7.10 23.54 -5.99
C ALA A 248 -8.59 23.47 -5.63
N THR A 249 -8.96 22.80 -4.53
CA THR A 249 -10.37 22.51 -4.19
C THR A 249 -10.84 23.06 -2.85
N GLY A 250 -9.93 23.47 -1.98
CA GLY A 250 -10.23 23.83 -0.59
C GLY A 250 -10.52 22.63 0.33
N HIS A 251 -10.58 21.40 -0.19
CA HIS A 251 -10.88 20.21 0.60
C HIS A 251 -9.64 19.64 1.29
N ASP A 252 -9.82 19.14 2.52
CA ASP A 252 -8.76 18.47 3.29
C ASP A 252 -9.26 17.22 4.05
N HIS A 253 -10.39 16.66 3.64
CA HIS A 253 -10.98 15.50 4.30
C HIS A 253 -10.20 14.22 3.98
N ASP A 254 -10.22 13.28 4.92
CA ASP A 254 -9.58 11.98 4.75
C ASP A 254 -10.47 11.02 3.96
N TRP A 255 -10.15 10.78 2.69
CA TRP A 255 -10.84 9.76 1.89
C TRP A 255 -10.28 8.36 2.15
N ASN A 256 -11.14 7.39 2.45
CA ASN A 256 -10.76 5.99 2.64
C ASN A 256 -11.38 5.09 1.54
N PRO A 257 -10.56 4.47 0.66
CA PRO A 257 -11.05 3.58 -0.41
C PRO A 257 -11.67 2.27 0.08
N LEU A 258 -11.44 1.89 1.34
CA LEU A 258 -12.02 0.68 1.93
C LEU A 258 -13.42 0.89 2.49
N MET A 259 -13.88 2.15 2.56
CA MET A 259 -15.21 2.50 3.04
C MET A 259 -16.12 2.90 1.87
N SER A 260 -17.43 2.84 2.08
CA SER A 260 -18.39 3.26 1.06
C SER A 260 -18.29 4.76 0.76
N ASP A 261 -18.77 5.17 -0.42
CA ASP A 261 -18.82 6.59 -0.78
C ASP A 261 -19.69 7.39 0.22
N GLN A 262 -20.78 6.79 0.73
CA GLN A 262 -21.63 7.42 1.75
C GLN A 262 -20.89 7.71 3.06
N TYR A 263 -20.04 6.77 3.49
CA TYR A 263 -19.18 6.96 4.66
C TYR A 263 -18.22 8.13 4.44
N ASN A 264 -17.57 8.19 3.28
CA ASN A 264 -16.61 9.24 2.96
C ASN A 264 -17.29 10.61 2.82
N GLU A 265 -18.49 10.67 2.24
CA GLU A 265 -19.29 11.89 2.17
C GLU A 265 -19.77 12.35 3.55
N ALA A 266 -20.15 11.43 4.43
CA ALA A 266 -20.48 11.75 5.82
C ALA A 266 -19.27 12.35 6.55
N LEU A 267 -18.09 11.75 6.40
CA LEU A 267 -16.86 12.27 7.00
C LEU A 267 -16.51 13.66 6.46
N GLN A 268 -16.63 13.88 5.14
CA GLN A 268 -16.44 15.20 4.54
C GLN A 268 -17.41 16.26 5.10
N ARG A 269 -18.68 15.91 5.33
CA ARG A 269 -19.66 16.82 5.93
C ARG A 269 -19.33 17.15 7.39
N MET A 270 -18.90 16.15 8.15
CA MET A 270 -18.47 16.34 9.54
C MET A 270 -17.24 17.25 9.64
N ASP A 271 -16.23 17.05 8.77
CA ASP A 271 -15.05 17.90 8.73
C ASP A 271 -15.43 19.35 8.39
N ALA A 272 -16.31 19.54 7.40
CA ALA A 272 -16.80 20.86 7.02
C ALA A 272 -17.60 21.54 8.15
N PHE A 273 -18.43 20.79 8.89
CA PHE A 273 -19.15 21.31 10.04
C PHE A 273 -18.20 21.72 11.17
N THR A 274 -17.22 20.87 11.48
CA THR A 274 -16.22 21.11 12.53
C THR A 274 -15.38 22.34 12.21
N ALA A 275 -14.96 22.50 10.94
CA ALA A 275 -14.23 23.67 10.50
C ALA A 275 -15.04 24.97 10.68
N ARG A 276 -16.34 24.96 10.35
CA ARG A 276 -17.22 26.11 10.58
C ARG A 276 -17.35 26.44 12.06
N MET A 277 -17.53 25.43 12.93
CA MET A 277 -17.69 25.65 14.37
C MET A 277 -16.42 26.12 15.09
N GLN A 278 -15.25 26.02 14.46
CA GLN A 278 -13.99 26.54 14.99
C GLN A 278 -13.77 28.03 14.70
N GLU A 279 -14.61 28.67 13.87
CA GLU A 279 -14.51 30.11 13.60
C GLU A 279 -14.97 30.92 14.83
N PRO A 280 -14.29 32.05 15.16
CA PRO A 280 -14.53 32.80 16.40
C PRO A 280 -15.99 33.25 16.59
N ASP A 281 -16.67 33.59 15.51
CA ASP A 281 -18.04 34.11 15.51
C ASP A 281 -19.09 33.01 15.23
N ALA A 282 -18.65 31.76 15.02
CA ALA A 282 -19.53 30.68 14.59
C ALA A 282 -20.57 30.30 15.65
N VAL A 283 -20.20 30.35 16.93
CA VAL A 283 -21.11 30.04 18.03
C VAL A 283 -22.21 31.10 18.13
N GLU A 284 -21.84 32.38 17.97
CA GLU A 284 -22.79 33.50 18.01
C GLU A 284 -23.71 33.50 16.77
N ALA A 285 -23.17 33.25 15.58
CA ALA A 285 -23.94 33.09 14.35
C ALA A 285 -24.87 31.86 14.38
N SER A 286 -24.46 30.78 15.05
CA SER A 286 -25.28 29.57 15.22
C SER A 286 -26.39 29.76 16.25
N LEU A 287 -26.15 30.58 17.29
CA LEU A 287 -27.17 30.97 18.27
C LEU A 287 -28.20 31.96 17.68
N ALA A 288 -27.81 32.72 16.66
CA ALA A 288 -28.71 33.61 15.92
C ALA A 288 -29.71 32.86 15.01
N ASP A 289 -29.41 31.62 14.61
CA ASP A 289 -30.30 30.75 13.82
C ASP A 289 -30.37 29.32 14.43
N PRO A 290 -31.12 29.17 15.54
CA PRO A 290 -31.22 27.89 16.26
C PRO A 290 -31.91 26.79 15.44
N GLU A 291 -32.75 27.13 14.45
CA GLU A 291 -33.36 26.16 13.53
C GLU A 291 -32.32 25.57 12.56
N ARG A 292 -31.34 26.35 12.14
CA ARG A 292 -30.23 25.85 11.32
C ARG A 292 -29.27 24.99 12.14
N LEU A 293 -28.95 25.39 13.36
CA LEU A 293 -28.10 24.59 14.25
C LEU A 293 -28.73 23.23 14.58
N SER A 294 -30.04 23.18 14.87
CA SER A 294 -30.75 21.92 15.13
C SER A 294 -30.78 20.99 13.92
N ARG A 295 -30.96 21.53 12.70
CA ARG A 295 -30.85 20.74 11.46
C ARG A 295 -29.45 20.19 11.22
N ASP A 296 -28.42 21.00 11.42
CA ASP A 296 -27.03 20.56 11.28
C ASP A 296 -26.69 19.47 12.31
N MET A 297 -27.15 19.60 13.56
CA MET A 297 -26.98 18.56 14.60
C MET A 297 -27.72 17.27 14.25
N ALA A 298 -28.96 17.35 13.76
CA ALA A 298 -29.71 16.18 13.32
C ALA A 298 -29.02 15.46 12.14
N GLN A 299 -28.39 16.22 11.24
CA GLN A 299 -27.60 15.68 10.14
C GLN A 299 -26.31 15.00 10.63
N LEU A 300 -25.63 15.56 11.63
CA LEU A 300 -24.47 14.94 12.25
C LEU A 300 -24.81 13.62 12.95
N ASP A 301 -25.95 13.56 13.65
CA ASP A 301 -26.42 12.32 14.28
C ASP A 301 -26.66 11.22 13.24
N GLN A 302 -27.26 11.57 12.08
CA GLN A 302 -27.45 10.65 10.97
C GLN A 302 -26.12 10.18 10.37
N ASP A 303 -25.17 11.10 10.17
CA ASP A 303 -23.84 10.82 9.64
C ASP A 303 -23.03 9.92 10.60
N MET A 304 -23.10 10.17 11.91
CA MET A 304 -22.51 9.33 12.95
C MET A 304 -23.12 7.94 13.00
N ALA A 305 -24.46 7.84 12.89
CA ALA A 305 -25.14 6.55 12.82
C ALA A 305 -24.72 5.74 11.57
N LEU A 306 -24.53 6.41 10.43
CA LEU A 306 -24.04 5.80 9.20
C LEU A 306 -22.61 5.29 9.36
N ILE A 307 -21.70 6.10 9.92
CA ILE A 307 -20.32 5.73 10.23
C ILE A 307 -20.25 4.51 11.16
N ALA A 308 -21.05 4.51 12.23
CA ALA A 308 -21.11 3.41 13.18
C ALA A 308 -21.64 2.12 12.53
N ARG A 309 -22.68 2.23 11.70
CA ARG A 309 -23.26 1.09 10.97
C ARG A 309 -22.25 0.47 10.02
N GLU A 310 -21.50 1.28 9.27
CA GLU A 310 -20.54 0.79 8.30
C GLU A 310 -19.34 0.12 8.96
N ARG A 311 -18.85 0.66 10.10
CA ARG A 311 -17.84 -0.03 10.93
C ARG A 311 -18.34 -1.40 11.40
N ARG A 312 -19.59 -1.50 11.86
CA ARG A 312 -20.18 -2.76 12.30
C ARG A 312 -20.31 -3.75 11.14
N ARG A 313 -20.71 -3.28 9.96
CA ARG A 313 -20.79 -4.08 8.73
C ARG A 313 -19.44 -4.65 8.33
N GLY A 314 -18.39 -3.83 8.36
CA GLY A 314 -17.01 -4.25 8.09
C GLY A 314 -16.55 -5.38 9.02
N LEU A 315 -16.84 -5.28 10.32
CA LEU A 315 -16.53 -6.34 11.30
C LEU A 315 -17.29 -7.65 11.01
N VAL A 316 -18.57 -7.57 10.65
CA VAL A 316 -19.37 -8.75 10.31
C VAL A 316 -18.85 -9.41 9.03
N GLN A 317 -18.52 -8.63 8.01
CA GLN A 317 -17.93 -9.14 6.77
C GLN A 317 -16.57 -9.79 7.03
N ALA A 318 -15.71 -9.18 7.85
CA ALA A 318 -14.42 -9.75 8.21
C ALA A 318 -14.58 -11.12 8.92
N LYS A 319 -15.54 -11.23 9.84
CA LYS A 319 -15.87 -12.50 10.50
C LYS A 319 -16.35 -13.57 9.51
N TRP A 320 -17.22 -13.19 8.57
CA TRP A 320 -17.71 -14.09 7.52
C TRP A 320 -16.58 -14.57 6.60
N VAL A 321 -15.73 -13.67 6.12
CA VAL A 321 -14.57 -14.01 5.29
C VAL A 321 -13.60 -14.91 6.04
N GLY A 322 -13.34 -14.61 7.32
CA GLY A 322 -12.54 -15.48 8.20
C GLY A 322 -13.14 -16.87 8.32
N GLY A 323 -14.45 -16.98 8.55
CA GLY A 323 -15.16 -18.26 8.60
C GLY A 323 -15.05 -19.06 7.30
N VAL A 324 -15.26 -18.42 6.15
CA VAL A 324 -15.13 -19.07 4.82
C VAL A 324 -13.70 -19.54 4.57
N LEU A 325 -12.69 -18.74 4.93
CA LEU A 325 -11.28 -19.13 4.81
C LEU A 325 -10.94 -20.36 5.66
N VAL A 326 -11.45 -20.43 6.89
CA VAL A 326 -11.27 -21.60 7.77
C VAL A 326 -11.89 -22.84 7.14
N VAL A 327 -13.12 -22.75 6.61
CA VAL A 327 -13.78 -23.86 5.92
C VAL A 327 -13.00 -24.30 4.68
N LEU A 328 -12.53 -23.36 3.86
CA LEU A 328 -11.69 -23.66 2.69
C LEU A 328 -10.37 -24.34 3.08
N MET A 329 -9.69 -23.87 4.13
CA MET A 329 -8.48 -24.53 4.64
C MET A 329 -8.78 -25.96 5.11
N LEU A 330 -9.89 -26.17 5.82
CA LEU A 330 -10.31 -27.50 6.26
C LEU A 330 -10.60 -28.42 5.06
N LEU A 331 -11.27 -27.91 4.01
CA LEU A 331 -11.52 -28.66 2.79
C LEU A 331 -10.23 -29.01 2.03
N VAL A 332 -9.30 -28.07 1.91
CA VAL A 332 -7.98 -28.31 1.29
C VAL A 332 -7.18 -29.34 2.09
N PHE A 333 -7.22 -29.26 3.42
CA PHE A 333 -6.54 -30.20 4.29
C PHE A 333 -7.18 -31.59 4.27
N ALA A 334 -8.51 -31.67 4.15
CA ALA A 334 -9.26 -32.93 4.07
C ALA A 334 -9.27 -33.55 2.66
N TRP A 335 -8.90 -32.78 1.63
CA TRP A 335 -8.90 -33.19 0.22
C TRP A 335 -8.14 -34.51 -0.06
N PRO A 336 -6.98 -34.82 0.58
CA PRO A 336 -6.28 -36.08 0.37
C PRO A 336 -7.09 -37.31 0.82
N TRP A 337 -7.96 -37.16 1.82
CA TRP A 337 -8.84 -38.23 2.31
C TRP A 337 -10.12 -38.35 1.48
N VAL A 338 -10.72 -37.21 1.13
CA VAL A 338 -11.89 -37.15 0.23
C VAL A 338 -11.55 -37.72 -1.15
N GLY A 339 -10.37 -37.38 -1.68
CA GLY A 339 -9.86 -37.90 -2.95
C GLY A 339 -9.52 -39.40 -2.92
N LYS A 340 -9.25 -39.98 -1.75
CA LYS A 340 -9.10 -41.44 -1.58
C LYS A 340 -10.46 -42.15 -1.56
N LEU A 341 -11.44 -41.59 -0.85
CA LEU A 341 -12.82 -42.11 -0.76
C LEU A 341 -13.60 -42.05 -2.07
N LEU A 342 -13.31 -41.08 -2.94
CA LEU A 342 -13.93 -40.97 -4.27
C LEU A 342 -13.29 -41.88 -5.33
N ARG A 343 -12.16 -42.51 -5.02
CA ARG A 343 -11.45 -43.46 -5.92
C ARG A 343 -11.59 -44.92 -5.49
N SER A 344 -12.21 -45.18 -4.34
CA SER A 344 -12.62 -46.51 -3.86
C SER A 344 -14.07 -46.78 -4.26
#